data_AF-A0A960C8B8-F1
#
_entry.id   AF-A0A960C8B8-F1
#
_cell.length_a   1.000
_cell.length_b   1.000
_cell.length_c   1.000
_cell.angle_alpha   90.00
_cell.angle_beta   90.00
_cell.angle_gamma   90.00
#
_symmetry.space_group_name_H-M   'P 1'
#
loop_
_entity.id
_entity.type
_entity.pdbx_description
1 polymer ?
#
loop_
_entity_poly.entity_id
_entity_poly.type
_entity_poly.pdbx_seq_one_letter_code
_entity_poly.pdbx_strand_id
1 'polypeptide(L)'
;GDGGSFSYTPTAVARHAAASLTATAADMVEEFTVTVGDGHGGSVVVAVSVAITPDNATPTGSSSSGAPDVTSGVVAGSVLGIDSDGDPLSYSAPGSTGKGAIVLSADGAFTYTPTVLARHAASLATATVDDTTDSFTVTISDGYGGTIDIPVSVTISPAAVTFNFVYGSGSGYWTADARSALEAAVASLSSYIVVEAPVSLTYDVIGQNSATSGLLATAYAPFSSSSVGYTGTVAQTKIITGVDANGSASDGSITWNFAYPWATGDRVGNRQYDFQAVALHEMLHTLGFLTGIESPTSMDRNWTIYDSFLATSDGTAAIGGDYVWNSAYTTNLTGGNGGLYFDGPNAVAAYGGLVPLYTPSTWASGSSVAHLDPNNPPVGTYIMDPADGFGPGARVIGAVELGILQDLGYTVTPSQLSVFVIVGLGLMRRRRE
;
A
#
# COMPACT_ATOMS: atom_id res chain seq x y z
N GLY A 1 46.58 35.96 -49.72
CA GLY A 1 47.76 35.76 -50.60
C GLY A 1 47.71 36.73 -51.76
N ASP A 2 48.74 36.74 -52.61
CA ASP A 2 49.01 37.73 -53.69
C ASP A 2 47.92 37.84 -54.79
N GLY A 3 46.76 37.20 -54.62
CA GLY A 3 45.56 37.32 -55.46
C GLY A 3 44.27 37.64 -54.68
N GLY A 4 44.36 38.16 -53.46
CA GLY A 4 43.18 38.51 -52.64
C GLY A 4 42.51 37.35 -51.90
N SER A 5 43.10 36.15 -51.94
CA SER A 5 42.62 35.00 -51.15
C SER A 5 42.86 35.22 -49.66
N PHE A 6 41.88 34.84 -48.83
CA PHE A 6 42.01 34.82 -47.37
C PHE A 6 41.57 33.47 -46.82
N SER A 7 42.02 33.17 -45.60
CA SER A 7 41.49 32.08 -44.77
C SER A 7 41.07 32.72 -43.46
N TYR A 8 39.87 32.41 -43.01
CA TYR A 8 39.37 32.83 -41.70
C TYR A 8 38.99 31.58 -40.92
N THR A 9 39.53 31.46 -39.71
CA THR A 9 39.18 30.39 -38.78
C THR A 9 38.53 31.07 -37.58
N PRO A 10 37.20 30.92 -37.39
CA PRO A 10 36.54 31.43 -36.20
C PRO A 10 37.20 30.88 -34.94
N THR A 11 37.28 31.69 -33.89
CA THR A 11 37.81 31.23 -32.59
C THR A 11 36.85 30.22 -31.95
N ALA A 12 37.36 29.38 -31.05
CA ALA A 12 36.51 28.45 -30.28
C ALA A 12 35.41 29.22 -29.51
N VAL A 13 35.76 30.35 -28.90
CA VAL A 13 34.79 31.21 -28.18
C VAL A 13 33.69 31.72 -29.10
N ALA A 14 34.01 32.15 -30.31
CA ALA A 14 33.01 32.63 -31.27
C ALA A 14 32.09 31.49 -31.75
N ARG A 15 32.65 30.31 -31.99
CA ARG A 15 31.85 29.12 -32.36
C ARG A 15 30.94 28.65 -31.22
N HIS A 16 31.41 28.78 -29.98
CA HIS A 16 30.62 28.48 -28.78
C HIS A 16 29.46 29.46 -28.61
N ALA A 17 29.74 30.77 -28.71
CA ALA A 17 28.70 31.80 -28.66
C ALA A 17 27.62 31.58 -29.74
N ALA A 18 28.03 31.19 -30.95
CA ALA A 18 27.12 30.85 -32.05
C ALA A 18 26.23 29.62 -31.76
N ALA A 19 26.61 28.75 -30.81
CA ALA A 19 25.84 27.57 -30.41
C ALA A 19 24.75 27.85 -29.38
N SER A 20 24.79 29.02 -28.72
CA SER A 20 23.80 29.40 -27.71
C SER A 20 22.37 29.29 -28.25
N LEU A 21 21.44 28.75 -27.46
CA LEU A 21 20.01 28.77 -27.81
C LEU A 21 19.43 30.19 -27.85
N THR A 22 20.17 31.17 -27.35
CA THR A 22 19.86 32.60 -27.45
C THR A 22 20.77 33.37 -28.42
N ALA A 23 21.56 32.66 -29.24
CA ALA A 23 22.45 33.27 -30.22
C ALA A 23 21.66 34.17 -31.18
N THR A 24 22.19 35.37 -31.39
CA THR A 24 21.66 36.34 -32.35
C THR A 24 22.26 36.10 -33.73
N ALA A 25 21.68 36.72 -34.76
CA ALA A 25 22.26 36.67 -36.11
C ALA A 25 23.71 37.20 -36.15
N ALA A 26 24.08 38.12 -35.24
CA ALA A 26 25.44 38.65 -35.14
C ALA A 26 26.43 37.65 -34.55
N ASP A 27 25.99 36.73 -33.69
CA ASP A 27 26.85 35.68 -33.13
C ASP A 27 27.17 34.60 -34.16
N MET A 28 26.36 34.49 -35.22
CA MET A 28 26.52 33.49 -36.28
C MET A 28 27.36 33.98 -37.47
N VAL A 29 27.83 35.23 -37.45
CA VAL A 29 28.63 35.81 -38.53
C VAL A 29 29.75 36.71 -38.00
N GLU A 30 30.91 36.69 -38.65
CA GLU A 30 31.98 37.68 -38.45
C GLU A 30 32.01 38.64 -39.65
N GLU A 31 32.04 39.94 -39.38
CA GLU A 31 32.20 40.97 -40.41
C GLU A 31 33.55 41.68 -40.29
N PHE A 32 34.29 41.73 -41.39
CA PHE A 32 35.50 42.53 -41.48
C PHE A 32 35.61 43.22 -42.84
N THR A 33 36.52 44.18 -42.95
CA THR A 33 36.76 44.89 -44.21
C THR A 33 38.15 44.61 -44.76
N VAL A 34 38.25 44.53 -46.08
CA VAL A 34 39.51 44.39 -46.81
C VAL A 34 39.70 45.60 -47.70
N THR A 35 40.80 46.33 -47.51
CA THR A 35 41.15 47.47 -48.37
C THR A 35 42.03 47.01 -49.52
N VAL A 36 41.58 47.21 -50.75
CA VAL A 36 42.33 46.93 -51.97
C VAL A 36 42.85 48.24 -52.53
N GLY A 37 44.18 48.38 -52.61
CA GLY A 37 44.85 49.56 -53.18
C GLY A 37 45.44 49.27 -54.56
N ASP A 38 45.44 50.28 -55.44
CA ASP A 38 46.04 50.19 -56.79
C ASP A 38 47.54 50.53 -56.82
N GLY A 39 48.12 50.90 -55.68
CA GLY A 39 49.51 51.35 -55.55
C GLY A 39 49.80 52.75 -56.11
N HIS A 40 48.79 53.46 -56.62
CA HIS A 40 48.89 54.77 -57.28
C HIS A 40 47.97 55.84 -56.65
N GLY A 41 47.39 55.54 -55.48
CA GLY A 41 46.61 56.48 -54.68
C GLY A 41 45.09 56.20 -54.65
N GLY A 42 44.60 55.21 -55.40
CA GLY A 42 43.23 54.72 -55.33
C GLY A 42 43.08 53.53 -54.37
N SER A 43 41.98 53.48 -53.62
CA SER A 43 41.62 52.33 -52.80
C SER A 43 40.11 52.07 -52.77
N VAL A 44 39.72 50.81 -52.56
CA VAL A 44 38.33 50.39 -52.32
C VAL A 44 38.28 49.53 -51.06
N VAL A 45 37.21 49.70 -50.27
CA VAL A 45 36.94 48.88 -49.08
C VAL A 45 35.87 47.85 -49.43
N VAL A 46 36.18 46.57 -49.21
CA VAL A 46 35.27 45.45 -49.45
C VAL A 46 34.85 44.86 -48.11
N ALA A 47 33.54 44.82 -47.84
CA ALA A 47 33.01 44.11 -46.67
C ALA A 47 33.02 42.61 -46.94
N VAL A 48 33.49 41.84 -45.96
CA VAL A 48 33.53 40.38 -45.97
C VAL A 48 32.70 39.91 -44.78
N SER A 49 31.71 39.07 -45.05
CA SER A 49 30.92 38.38 -44.03
C SER A 49 31.24 36.89 -44.07
N VAL A 50 31.62 36.32 -42.94
CA VAL A 50 31.96 34.90 -42.81
C VAL A 50 30.99 34.27 -41.82
N ALA A 51 30.29 33.22 -42.25
CA ALA A 51 29.43 32.45 -41.35
C ALA A 51 30.28 31.68 -40.32
N ILE A 52 29.85 31.71 -39.06
CA ILE A 52 30.46 30.97 -37.97
C ILE A 52 29.66 29.68 -37.78
N THR A 53 30.30 28.54 -37.99
CA THR A 53 29.69 27.24 -37.68
C THR A 53 29.73 27.00 -36.17
N PRO A 54 28.58 26.80 -35.51
CA PRO A 54 28.54 26.50 -34.07
C PRO A 54 29.42 25.30 -33.68
N ASP A 55 29.97 25.35 -32.46
CA ASP A 55 30.56 24.20 -31.76
C ASP A 55 30.04 24.21 -30.35
N ASN A 56 29.59 23.06 -29.87
CA ASN A 56 29.26 22.87 -28.47
C ASN A 56 29.36 21.38 -28.15
N ALA A 57 29.98 21.04 -27.04
CA ALA A 57 30.04 19.69 -26.51
C ALA A 57 28.75 19.40 -25.75
N THR A 58 28.17 18.22 -25.98
CA THR A 58 27.01 17.79 -25.19
C THR A 58 27.47 17.45 -23.76
N PRO A 59 26.70 17.83 -22.73
CA PRO A 59 27.03 17.47 -21.36
C PRO A 59 27.04 15.94 -21.17
N THR A 60 27.80 15.51 -20.17
CA THR A 60 27.78 14.14 -19.65
C THR A 60 27.16 14.13 -18.26
N GLY A 61 26.63 12.99 -17.81
CA GLY A 61 26.07 12.93 -16.48
C GLY A 61 25.94 11.53 -15.90
N SER A 62 25.65 11.48 -14.61
CA SER A 62 25.39 10.26 -13.87
C SER A 62 24.36 10.52 -12.76
N SER A 63 23.65 9.49 -12.34
CA SER A 63 22.69 9.54 -11.24
C SER A 63 23.14 8.69 -10.07
N SER A 64 22.72 9.07 -8.87
CA SER A 64 22.87 8.27 -7.67
C SER A 64 21.61 8.39 -6.81
N SER A 65 21.19 7.26 -6.21
CA SER A 65 20.03 7.18 -5.32
C SER A 65 20.48 6.58 -3.99
N GLY A 66 20.03 7.19 -2.89
CA GLY A 66 20.23 6.66 -1.55
C GLY A 66 19.31 5.48 -1.23
N ALA A 67 19.46 4.96 -0.01
CA ALA A 67 18.50 4.01 0.53
C ALA A 67 17.18 4.73 0.89
N PRO A 68 16.01 4.09 0.71
CA PRO A 68 14.75 4.63 1.16
C PRO A 68 14.71 4.73 2.69
N ASP A 69 14.10 5.79 3.19
CA ASP A 69 13.76 5.91 4.61
C ASP A 69 12.80 4.77 5.01
N VAL A 70 13.07 4.11 6.13
CA VAL A 70 12.35 2.90 6.53
C VAL A 70 10.88 3.17 6.89
N THR A 71 10.57 4.38 7.38
CA THR A 71 9.23 4.75 7.83
C THR A 71 8.43 5.32 6.67
N SER A 72 8.95 6.36 6.02
CA SER A 72 8.27 7.13 4.97
C SER A 72 8.46 6.56 3.56
N GLY A 73 9.49 5.74 3.33
CA GLY A 73 9.87 5.25 2.00
C GLY A 73 10.52 6.30 1.10
N VAL A 74 10.73 7.53 1.57
CA VAL A 74 11.33 8.60 0.77
C VAL A 74 12.77 8.27 0.40
N VAL A 75 13.11 8.44 -0.88
CA VAL A 75 14.46 8.27 -1.41
C VAL A 75 15.03 9.64 -1.77
N ALA A 76 16.21 9.96 -1.25
CA ALA A 76 16.98 11.13 -1.70
C ALA A 76 18.07 10.69 -2.68
N GLY A 77 18.38 11.52 -3.66
CA GLY A 77 19.44 11.25 -4.63
C GLY A 77 19.91 12.52 -5.34
N SER A 78 20.78 12.34 -6.32
CA SER A 78 21.26 13.44 -7.15
C SER A 78 21.61 12.98 -8.56
N VAL A 79 21.52 13.93 -9.49
CA VAL A 79 22.05 13.82 -10.85
C VAL A 79 23.16 14.83 -11.00
N LEU A 80 24.34 14.37 -11.36
CA LEU A 80 25.52 15.21 -11.58
C LEU A 80 25.79 15.30 -13.08
N GLY A 81 25.78 16.52 -13.61
CA GLY A 81 26.21 16.84 -14.97
C GLY A 81 27.61 17.45 -15.00
N ILE A 82 28.34 17.20 -16.08
CA ILE A 82 29.63 17.83 -16.39
C ILE A 82 29.59 18.28 -17.85
N ASP A 83 29.97 19.52 -18.07
CA ASP A 83 30.14 20.10 -19.39
C ASP A 83 31.61 20.47 -19.63
N SER A 84 32.14 20.16 -20.81
CA SER A 84 33.56 20.39 -21.12
C SER A 84 33.86 21.81 -21.61
N ASP A 85 32.84 22.52 -22.10
CA ASP A 85 32.95 23.92 -22.52
C ASP A 85 32.74 24.88 -21.33
N GLY A 86 32.25 24.36 -20.20
CA GLY A 86 32.08 25.07 -18.94
C GLY A 86 30.73 25.75 -18.81
N ASP A 87 29.74 25.28 -19.57
CA ASP A 87 28.42 25.88 -19.62
C ASP A 87 27.59 25.62 -18.35
N PRO A 88 26.79 26.61 -17.92
CA PRO A 88 25.83 26.41 -16.84
C PRO A 88 24.79 25.35 -17.20
N LEU A 89 24.70 24.31 -16.37
CA LEU A 89 23.76 23.21 -16.58
C LEU A 89 22.40 23.49 -15.95
N SER A 90 21.34 23.07 -16.64
CA SER A 90 19.97 23.05 -16.14
C SER A 90 19.43 21.62 -16.12
N TYR A 91 18.61 21.31 -15.12
CA TYR A 91 18.07 19.98 -14.88
C TYR A 91 16.54 20.03 -14.91
N SER A 92 15.92 19.02 -15.52
CA SER A 92 14.47 18.88 -15.55
C SER A 92 14.05 17.42 -15.44
N ALA A 93 12.90 17.17 -14.81
CA ALA A 93 12.33 15.84 -14.58
C ALA A 93 10.80 15.94 -14.59
N PRO A 94 10.08 14.81 -14.81
CA PRO A 94 8.65 14.78 -14.51
C PRO A 94 8.41 15.03 -13.01
N GLY A 95 7.27 15.63 -12.66
CA GLY A 95 6.90 15.84 -11.25
C GLY A 95 6.41 14.58 -10.53
N SER A 96 6.15 13.50 -11.27
CA SER A 96 5.70 12.22 -10.73
C SER A 96 5.82 11.08 -11.75
N THR A 97 5.72 9.86 -11.25
CA THR A 97 5.46 8.63 -11.99
C THR A 97 4.10 8.06 -11.58
N GLY A 98 3.74 6.87 -12.08
CA GLY A 98 2.59 6.14 -11.54
C GLY A 98 2.80 5.61 -10.11
N LYS A 99 4.04 5.56 -9.62
CA LYS A 99 4.39 4.97 -8.32
C LYS A 99 4.84 5.98 -7.28
N GLY A 100 5.17 7.23 -7.64
CA GLY A 100 5.59 8.25 -6.68
C GLY A 100 5.70 9.66 -7.24
N ALA A 101 5.89 10.63 -6.35
CA ALA A 101 6.15 12.03 -6.67
C ALA A 101 7.66 12.32 -6.69
N ILE A 102 8.08 13.25 -7.54
CA ILE A 102 9.49 13.65 -7.70
C ILE A 102 9.58 15.16 -7.46
N VAL A 103 10.51 15.56 -6.60
CA VAL A 103 10.91 16.96 -6.43
C VAL A 103 12.37 17.08 -6.82
N LEU A 104 12.65 17.83 -7.87
CA LEU A 104 14.01 18.09 -8.38
C LEU A 104 14.41 19.53 -8.03
N SER A 105 15.60 19.67 -7.48
CA SER A 105 16.26 20.95 -7.19
C SER A 105 17.12 21.40 -8.38
N ALA A 106 17.38 22.70 -8.46
CA ALA A 106 18.17 23.29 -9.55
C ALA A 106 19.62 22.78 -9.63
N ASP A 107 20.16 22.26 -8.54
CA ASP A 107 21.50 21.66 -8.44
C ASP A 107 21.54 20.17 -8.81
N GLY A 108 20.41 19.60 -9.25
CA GLY A 108 20.28 18.19 -9.61
C GLY A 108 20.01 17.25 -8.44
N ALA A 109 19.92 17.75 -7.19
CA ALA A 109 19.43 16.95 -6.07
C ALA A 109 17.93 16.66 -6.24
N PHE A 110 17.47 15.46 -5.86
CA PHE A 110 16.06 15.12 -5.92
C PHE A 110 15.58 14.35 -4.69
N THR A 111 14.28 14.41 -4.44
CA THR A 111 13.56 13.47 -3.59
C THR A 111 12.49 12.74 -4.40
N TYR A 112 12.35 11.45 -4.12
CA TYR A 112 11.28 10.59 -4.63
C TYR A 112 10.44 10.09 -3.45
N THR A 113 9.13 10.31 -3.52
CA THR A 113 8.17 9.89 -2.50
C THR A 113 7.23 8.84 -3.10
N PRO A 114 7.39 7.54 -2.79
CA PRO A 114 6.49 6.52 -3.31
C PRO A 114 5.07 6.70 -2.76
N THR A 115 4.08 6.30 -3.55
CA THR A 115 2.69 6.21 -3.13
C THR A 115 2.51 5.06 -2.13
N VAL A 116 1.51 5.19 -1.25
CA VAL A 116 1.16 4.15 -0.28
C VAL A 116 0.85 2.81 -0.98
N LEU A 117 0.15 2.83 -2.12
CA LEU A 117 -0.15 1.62 -2.89
C LEU A 117 1.09 0.97 -3.50
N ALA A 118 2.07 1.74 -3.97
CA ALA A 118 3.32 1.17 -4.47
C ALA A 118 4.12 0.51 -3.34
N ARG A 119 4.14 1.11 -2.14
CA ARG A 119 4.76 0.50 -0.95
C ARG A 119 4.03 -0.76 -0.48
N HIS A 120 2.71 -0.78 -0.58
CA HIS A 120 1.91 -1.98 -0.27
C HIS A 120 2.19 -3.09 -1.30
N ALA A 121 2.22 -2.79 -2.60
CA ALA A 121 2.57 -3.76 -3.64
C ALA A 121 3.97 -4.36 -3.42
N ALA A 122 4.96 -3.52 -3.05
CA ALA A 122 6.30 -3.95 -2.69
C ALA A 122 6.35 -4.87 -1.45
N SER A 123 5.31 -4.86 -0.62
CA SER A 123 5.23 -5.67 0.61
C SER A 123 4.69 -7.09 0.38
N LEU A 124 4.05 -7.34 -0.76
CA LEU A 124 3.39 -8.61 -1.02
C LEU A 124 4.43 -9.73 -1.19
N ALA A 125 4.09 -10.94 -0.73
CA ALA A 125 4.96 -12.12 -0.95
C ALA A 125 5.19 -12.43 -2.44
N THR A 126 4.32 -11.92 -3.31
CA THR A 126 4.41 -12.03 -4.78
C THR A 126 5.09 -10.84 -5.45
N ALA A 127 5.63 -9.89 -4.69
CA ALA A 127 6.25 -8.68 -5.22
C ALA A 127 7.41 -9.01 -6.17
N THR A 128 7.41 -8.34 -7.32
CA THR A 128 8.45 -8.45 -8.34
C THR A 128 9.45 -7.31 -8.23
N VAL A 129 10.47 -7.31 -9.10
CA VAL A 129 11.38 -6.17 -9.23
C VAL A 129 10.62 -4.91 -9.65
N ASP A 130 9.58 -5.04 -10.47
CA ASP A 130 8.73 -3.91 -10.86
C ASP A 130 7.97 -3.36 -9.65
N ASP A 131 7.51 -4.19 -8.70
CA ASP A 131 6.81 -3.69 -7.51
C ASP A 131 7.76 -3.00 -6.51
N THR A 132 9.02 -3.42 -6.49
CA THR A 132 10.03 -2.96 -5.53
C THR A 132 10.95 -1.86 -6.07
N THR A 133 10.75 -1.42 -7.31
CA THR A 133 11.53 -0.35 -7.94
C THR A 133 10.67 0.60 -8.77
N ASP A 134 11.19 1.80 -8.96
CA ASP A 134 10.68 2.74 -9.96
C ASP A 134 11.82 3.42 -10.70
N SER A 135 11.50 4.07 -11.81
CA SER A 135 12.46 4.80 -12.61
C SER A 135 11.85 6.05 -13.26
N PHE A 136 12.68 7.08 -13.40
CA PHE A 136 12.35 8.29 -14.14
C PHE A 136 13.61 8.84 -14.83
N THR A 137 13.44 9.79 -15.73
CA THR A 137 14.55 10.40 -16.47
C THR A 137 14.72 11.85 -16.01
N VAL A 138 15.98 12.26 -15.80
CA VAL A 138 16.37 13.66 -15.62
C VAL A 138 17.11 14.11 -16.87
N THR A 139 16.60 15.14 -17.53
CA THR A 139 17.26 15.76 -18.68
C THR A 139 18.17 16.89 -18.21
N ILE A 140 19.43 16.84 -18.62
CA ILE A 140 20.44 17.89 -18.43
C ILE A 140 20.57 18.66 -19.74
N SER A 141 20.55 19.99 -19.66
CA SER A 141 20.75 20.89 -20.81
C SER A 141 21.80 21.94 -20.49
N ASP A 142 22.70 22.19 -21.43
CA ASP A 142 23.74 23.23 -21.34
C ASP A 142 23.27 24.62 -21.78
N GLY A 143 22.12 24.73 -22.47
CA GLY A 143 21.65 25.99 -23.04
C GLY A 143 22.31 26.40 -24.36
N TYR A 144 23.16 25.54 -24.92
CA TYR A 144 23.87 25.66 -26.21
C TYR A 144 23.51 24.50 -27.16
N GLY A 145 22.33 23.89 -26.93
CA GLY A 145 21.75 22.85 -27.77
C GLY A 145 22.21 21.43 -27.43
N GLY A 146 23.15 21.26 -26.49
CA GLY A 146 23.51 19.95 -25.96
C GLY A 146 22.56 19.54 -24.84
N THR A 147 22.01 18.33 -24.98
CA THR A 147 21.15 17.72 -23.97
C THR A 147 21.48 16.26 -23.78
N ILE A 148 21.32 15.76 -22.55
CA ILE A 148 21.46 14.34 -22.23
C ILE A 148 20.40 13.91 -21.22
N ASP A 149 19.81 12.73 -21.46
CA ASP A 149 18.85 12.10 -20.59
C ASP A 149 19.55 11.10 -19.67
N ILE A 150 19.44 11.32 -18.36
CA ILE A 150 20.02 10.45 -17.33
C ILE A 150 18.90 9.63 -16.68
N PRO A 151 18.88 8.29 -16.83
CA PRO A 151 17.94 7.46 -16.11
C PRO A 151 18.29 7.45 -14.62
N VAL A 152 17.26 7.56 -13.78
CA VAL A 152 17.33 7.40 -12.33
C VAL A 152 16.51 6.18 -11.97
N SER A 153 17.09 5.27 -11.19
CA SER A 153 16.36 4.17 -10.56
C SER A 153 16.31 4.38 -9.05
N VAL A 154 15.15 4.12 -8.47
CA VAL A 154 14.89 4.22 -7.03
C VAL A 154 14.29 2.90 -6.54
N THR A 155 14.67 2.49 -5.34
CA THR A 155 14.05 1.34 -4.67
C THR A 155 12.84 1.79 -3.86
N ILE A 156 11.80 0.98 -3.84
CA ILE A 156 10.59 1.22 -3.06
C ILE A 156 10.65 0.35 -1.81
N SER A 157 10.71 1.00 -0.64
CA SER A 157 10.61 0.29 0.64
C SER A 157 9.17 -0.12 0.93
N PRO A 158 8.90 -1.39 1.33
CA PRO A 158 7.56 -1.85 1.63
C PRO A 158 6.94 -1.13 2.83
N ALA A 159 5.61 -1.07 2.86
CA ALA A 159 4.81 -0.69 4.03
C ALA A 159 3.80 -1.80 4.29
N ALA A 160 3.97 -2.52 5.40
CA ALA A 160 3.17 -3.68 5.74
C ALA A 160 2.87 -3.73 7.23
N VAL A 161 1.83 -4.49 7.58
CA VAL A 161 1.63 -4.94 8.96
C VAL A 161 2.43 -6.23 9.16
N THR A 162 3.36 -6.20 10.11
CA THR A 162 4.14 -7.35 10.55
C THR A 162 3.61 -7.84 11.89
N PHE A 163 3.50 -9.16 12.04
CA PHE A 163 3.05 -9.80 13.27
C PHE A 163 4.22 -10.54 13.91
N ASN A 164 4.52 -10.21 15.17
CA ASN A 164 5.54 -10.86 15.97
C ASN A 164 4.86 -11.74 17.02
N PHE A 165 5.07 -13.05 16.95
CA PHE A 165 4.46 -13.97 17.91
C PHE A 165 5.42 -14.34 19.05
N VAL A 166 4.99 -14.09 20.27
CA VAL A 166 5.68 -14.47 21.50
C VAL A 166 5.05 -15.77 22.02
N TYR A 167 5.75 -16.88 21.81
CA TYR A 167 5.28 -18.20 22.24
C TYR A 167 5.55 -18.40 23.74
N GLY A 168 4.52 -18.23 24.55
CA GLY A 168 4.59 -18.30 26.01
C GLY A 168 4.22 -19.67 26.57
N SER A 169 3.19 -19.68 27.43
CA SER A 169 2.67 -20.91 28.05
C SER A 169 2.24 -21.93 26.99
N GLY A 170 2.61 -23.20 27.19
CA GLY A 170 2.32 -24.28 26.24
C GLY A 170 3.03 -24.15 24.89
N SER A 171 4.10 -23.36 24.79
CA SER A 171 4.95 -23.25 23.60
C SER A 171 5.47 -24.60 23.06
N GLY A 172 5.55 -25.62 23.91
CA GLY A 172 5.91 -26.99 23.50
C GLY A 172 4.90 -27.68 22.58
N TYR A 173 3.65 -27.19 22.50
CA TYR A 173 2.65 -27.69 21.54
C TYR A 173 2.82 -27.09 20.13
N TRP A 174 3.51 -25.95 20.03
CA TRP A 174 3.71 -25.24 18.78
C TRP A 174 4.85 -25.83 17.95
N THR A 175 4.51 -26.77 17.07
CA THR A 175 5.44 -27.34 16.09
C THR A 175 5.88 -26.31 15.06
N ALA A 176 6.99 -26.57 14.35
CA ALA A 176 7.43 -25.70 13.26
C ALA A 176 6.33 -25.51 12.20
N ASP A 177 5.59 -26.57 11.87
CA ASP A 177 4.49 -26.52 10.90
C ASP A 177 3.33 -25.64 11.38
N ALA A 178 2.96 -25.72 12.66
CA ALA A 178 1.89 -24.87 13.22
C ALA A 178 2.29 -23.39 13.24
N ARG A 179 3.55 -23.09 13.58
CA ARG A 179 4.07 -21.73 13.49
C ARG A 179 4.09 -21.23 12.06
N SER A 180 4.56 -22.04 11.11
CA SER A 180 4.54 -21.69 9.69
C SER A 180 3.12 -21.48 9.15
N ALA A 181 2.14 -22.25 9.63
CA ALA A 181 0.74 -22.08 9.26
C ALA A 181 0.17 -20.75 9.79
N LEU A 182 0.50 -20.38 11.03
CA LEU A 182 0.12 -19.08 11.60
C LEU A 182 0.73 -17.93 10.80
N GLU A 183 2.02 -18.00 10.49
CA GLU A 183 2.72 -17.01 9.66
C GLU A 183 2.09 -16.89 8.26
N ALA A 184 1.72 -18.00 7.63
CA ALA A 184 1.05 -17.99 6.33
C ALA A 184 -0.34 -17.31 6.40
N ALA A 185 -1.10 -17.57 7.47
CA ALA A 185 -2.39 -16.93 7.70
C ALA A 185 -2.25 -15.41 7.84
N VAL A 186 -1.32 -14.93 8.67
CA VAL A 186 -1.13 -13.48 8.85
C VAL A 186 -0.46 -12.79 7.67
N ALA A 187 0.37 -13.50 6.89
CA ALA A 187 0.87 -12.99 5.61
C ALA A 187 -0.27 -12.82 4.59
N SER A 188 -1.27 -13.71 4.61
CA SER A 188 -2.48 -13.53 3.81
C SER A 188 -3.29 -12.33 4.31
N LEU A 189 -3.53 -12.21 5.62
CA LEU A 189 -4.25 -11.08 6.21
C LEU A 189 -3.59 -9.74 5.91
N SER A 190 -2.27 -9.63 6.09
CA SER A 190 -1.53 -8.39 5.84
C SER A 190 -1.58 -7.95 4.37
N SER A 191 -1.74 -8.89 3.43
CA SER A 191 -1.89 -8.58 2.00
C SER A 191 -3.16 -7.80 1.66
N TYR A 192 -4.17 -7.78 2.54
CA TYR A 192 -5.38 -6.97 2.36
C TYR A 192 -5.25 -5.58 2.97
N ILE A 193 -4.33 -5.36 3.92
CA ILE A 193 -4.29 -4.15 4.74
C ILE A 193 -3.21 -3.20 4.20
N VAL A 194 -3.64 -1.98 3.87
CA VAL A 194 -2.76 -0.91 3.38
C VAL A 194 -2.43 0.03 4.53
N VAL A 195 -1.14 0.28 4.75
CA VAL A 195 -0.62 1.16 5.81
C VAL A 195 0.30 2.23 5.23
N GLU A 196 0.27 3.44 5.79
CA GLU A 196 1.13 4.55 5.34
C GLU A 196 2.61 4.35 5.71
N ALA A 197 2.87 3.63 6.79
CA ALA A 197 4.20 3.27 7.28
C ALA A 197 4.20 1.82 7.81
N PRO A 198 5.35 1.14 7.91
CA PRO A 198 5.41 -0.21 8.46
C PRO A 198 4.89 -0.23 9.91
N VAL A 199 4.00 -1.16 10.21
CA VAL A 199 3.42 -1.34 11.55
C VAL A 199 3.82 -2.71 12.07
N SER A 200 4.30 -2.77 13.30
CA SER A 200 4.68 -4.02 13.95
C SER A 200 3.76 -4.30 15.13
N LEU A 201 3.02 -5.40 15.06
CA LEU A 201 2.17 -5.89 16.14
C LEU A 201 2.85 -7.07 16.85
N THR A 202 2.64 -7.17 18.16
CA THR A 202 3.17 -8.24 19.01
C THR A 202 2.03 -9.00 19.65
N TYR A 203 2.00 -10.32 19.48
CA TYR A 203 0.95 -11.20 19.99
C TYR A 203 1.51 -12.27 20.92
N ASP A 204 0.93 -12.40 22.10
CA ASP A 204 1.17 -13.53 22.98
C ASP A 204 0.42 -14.75 22.47
N VAL A 205 1.15 -15.82 22.20
CA VAL A 205 0.60 -17.06 21.67
C VAL A 205 0.72 -18.16 22.72
N ILE A 206 -0.43 -18.69 23.11
CA ILE A 206 -0.59 -19.63 24.22
C ILE A 206 -1.05 -20.97 23.67
N GLY A 207 -0.33 -22.04 23.97
CA GLY A 207 -0.75 -23.40 23.67
C GLY A 207 -1.48 -24.03 24.87
N GLN A 208 -2.58 -24.71 24.61
CA GLN A 208 -3.22 -25.60 25.56
C GLN A 208 -3.53 -26.95 24.93
N ASN A 209 -3.81 -27.95 25.78
CA ASN A 209 -4.24 -29.27 25.35
C ASN A 209 -5.37 -29.74 26.26
N SER A 210 -6.58 -29.29 25.97
CA SER A 210 -7.77 -29.59 26.76
C SER A 210 -8.86 -30.18 25.90
N ALA A 211 -9.05 -31.49 25.98
CA ALA A 211 -10.13 -32.20 25.30
C ALA A 211 -11.52 -31.89 25.87
N THR A 212 -11.61 -31.22 27.02
CA THR A 212 -12.87 -30.82 27.65
C THR A 212 -13.31 -29.40 27.27
N SER A 213 -12.41 -28.59 26.72
CA SER A 213 -12.76 -27.28 26.18
C SER A 213 -13.33 -27.45 24.77
N GLY A 214 -14.54 -26.94 24.53
CA GLY A 214 -15.15 -26.93 23.19
C GLY A 214 -14.55 -25.90 22.24
N LEU A 215 -13.62 -25.06 22.70
CA LEU A 215 -13.01 -24.00 21.90
C LEU A 215 -11.76 -24.51 21.18
N LEU A 216 -11.69 -24.25 19.88
CA LEU A 216 -10.55 -24.54 19.03
C LEU A 216 -9.40 -23.56 19.29
N ALA A 217 -9.73 -22.27 19.26
CA ALA A 217 -8.87 -21.17 19.66
C ALA A 217 -9.72 -20.06 20.30
N THR A 218 -9.06 -19.04 20.84
CA THR A 218 -9.70 -17.83 21.35
C THR A 218 -8.72 -16.68 21.27
N ALA A 219 -9.11 -15.63 20.57
CA ALA A 219 -8.44 -14.34 20.56
C ALA A 219 -8.90 -13.46 21.72
N TYR A 220 -7.94 -12.70 22.26
CA TYR A 220 -8.19 -11.59 23.15
C TYR A 220 -7.56 -10.33 22.56
N ALA A 221 -8.33 -9.25 22.53
CA ALA A 221 -7.91 -7.96 22.01
C ALA A 221 -8.17 -6.88 23.05
N PRO A 222 -7.12 -6.27 23.65
CA PRO A 222 -7.31 -5.15 24.56
C PRO A 222 -7.86 -3.94 23.81
N PHE A 223 -8.73 -3.18 24.47
CA PHE A 223 -9.24 -1.92 23.93
C PHE A 223 -8.15 -0.84 24.06
N SER A 224 -8.06 0.06 23.10
CA SER A 224 -7.10 1.18 23.14
C SER A 224 -7.45 2.23 24.20
N SER A 225 -8.68 2.21 24.74
CA SER A 225 -9.17 3.12 25.76
C SER A 225 -10.21 2.44 26.65
N SER A 226 -10.29 2.88 27.90
CA SER A 226 -11.36 2.52 28.85
C SER A 226 -12.41 3.62 29.01
N SER A 227 -12.34 4.68 28.19
CA SER A 227 -13.26 5.81 28.26
C SER A 227 -14.63 5.45 27.70
N VAL A 228 -15.67 6.10 28.22
CA VAL A 228 -17.02 6.02 27.64
C VAL A 228 -16.98 6.47 26.19
N GLY A 229 -17.44 5.62 25.27
CA GLY A 229 -17.40 5.89 23.84
C GLY A 229 -17.23 4.64 22.99
N TYR A 230 -16.99 4.85 21.70
CA TYR A 230 -16.54 3.82 20.75
C TYR A 230 -15.02 3.87 20.64
N THR A 231 -14.36 2.75 20.88
CA THR A 231 -12.90 2.62 20.85
C THR A 231 -12.46 1.47 19.96
N GLY A 232 -11.27 1.59 19.36
CA GLY A 232 -10.66 0.45 18.68
C GLY A 232 -10.02 -0.53 19.64
N THR A 233 -9.63 -1.69 19.13
CA THR A 233 -8.62 -2.52 19.80
C THR A 233 -7.25 -1.82 19.69
N VAL A 234 -6.29 -2.19 20.55
CA VAL A 234 -4.91 -1.67 20.44
C VAL A 234 -4.34 -1.94 19.04
N ALA A 235 -4.46 -3.18 18.54
CA ALA A 235 -4.00 -3.55 17.20
C ALA A 235 -4.66 -2.70 16.10
N GLN A 236 -5.97 -2.48 16.18
CA GLN A 236 -6.71 -1.64 15.24
C GLN A 236 -6.21 -0.19 15.27
N THR A 237 -6.13 0.42 16.45
CA THR A 237 -5.65 1.79 16.60
C THR A 237 -4.23 1.94 16.08
N LYS A 238 -3.36 0.98 16.36
CA LYS A 238 -1.95 1.00 15.93
C LYS A 238 -1.79 0.87 14.42
N ILE A 239 -2.59 0.01 13.77
CA ILE A 239 -2.61 -0.09 12.30
C ILE A 239 -3.11 1.20 11.66
N ILE A 240 -4.24 1.74 12.15
CA ILE A 240 -4.92 2.88 11.51
C ILE A 240 -4.18 4.20 11.75
N THR A 241 -3.61 4.40 12.94
CA THR A 241 -3.06 5.70 13.36
C THR A 241 -1.53 5.71 13.51
N GLY A 242 -0.89 4.54 13.55
CA GLY A 242 0.52 4.41 13.92
C GLY A 242 0.81 4.62 15.42
N VAL A 243 -0.19 4.93 16.23
CA VAL A 243 -0.03 5.15 17.68
C VAL A 243 -0.11 3.83 18.43
N ASP A 244 0.95 3.53 19.18
CA ASP A 244 1.01 2.42 20.10
C ASP A 244 0.36 2.79 21.46
N ALA A 245 -0.86 2.31 21.68
CA ALA A 245 -1.66 2.66 22.86
C ALA A 245 -1.26 1.89 24.14
N ASN A 246 -0.51 0.79 24.03
CA ASN A 246 -0.17 -0.10 25.14
C ASN A 246 1.35 -0.25 25.36
N GLY A 247 2.18 0.39 24.54
CA GLY A 247 3.62 0.46 24.70
C GLY A 247 4.30 -0.89 24.44
N SER A 248 5.05 -1.40 25.42
CA SER A 248 5.74 -2.69 25.26
C SER A 248 4.86 -3.91 25.53
N ALA A 249 3.58 -3.72 25.88
CA ALA A 249 2.65 -4.82 26.10
C ALA A 249 2.25 -5.47 24.78
N SER A 250 1.77 -6.72 24.84
CA SER A 250 1.26 -7.39 23.65
C SER A 250 -0.01 -6.70 23.13
N ASP A 251 -0.07 -6.47 21.83
CA ASP A 251 -1.20 -5.87 21.11
C ASP A 251 -2.45 -6.75 21.10
N GLY A 252 -2.31 -8.05 21.39
CA GLY A 252 -3.37 -9.03 21.56
C GLY A 252 -2.81 -10.38 21.99
N SER A 253 -3.67 -11.37 22.25
CA SER A 253 -3.23 -12.74 22.52
C SER A 253 -4.14 -13.76 21.88
N ILE A 254 -3.60 -14.94 21.60
CA ILE A 254 -4.33 -16.06 21.04
C ILE A 254 -4.03 -17.31 21.84
N THR A 255 -5.07 -17.94 22.36
CA THR A 255 -4.98 -19.24 23.03
C THR A 255 -5.43 -20.32 22.07
N TRP A 256 -4.58 -21.31 21.82
CA TRP A 256 -4.79 -22.36 20.83
C TRP A 256 -4.87 -23.74 21.47
N ASN A 257 -5.92 -24.51 21.14
CA ASN A 257 -6.14 -25.83 21.71
C ASN A 257 -5.64 -26.96 20.80
N PHE A 258 -4.48 -27.52 21.14
CA PHE A 258 -3.85 -28.63 20.43
C PHE A 258 -4.41 -30.01 20.80
N ALA A 259 -5.50 -30.09 21.58
CA ALA A 259 -6.25 -31.33 21.77
C ALA A 259 -6.97 -31.80 20.49
N TYR A 260 -7.15 -30.90 19.52
CA TYR A 260 -7.88 -31.14 18.29
C TYR A 260 -6.97 -31.54 17.12
N PRO A 261 -7.50 -32.31 16.15
CA PRO A 261 -6.73 -32.75 14.99
C PRO A 261 -6.56 -31.58 14.00
N TRP A 262 -5.39 -30.94 14.03
CA TRP A 262 -5.08 -29.80 13.15
C TRP A 262 -4.49 -30.24 11.80
N ALA A 263 -4.87 -29.53 10.73
CA ALA A 263 -4.17 -29.53 9.46
C ALA A 263 -3.46 -28.17 9.29
N THR A 264 -2.13 -28.20 9.21
CA THR A 264 -1.28 -27.00 9.13
C THR A 264 -0.85 -26.65 7.69
N GLY A 265 -1.00 -27.58 6.75
CA GLY A 265 -0.68 -27.38 5.33
C GLY A 265 -1.91 -27.08 4.45
N ASP A 266 -1.69 -27.12 3.13
CA ASP A 266 -2.74 -26.82 2.12
C ASP A 266 -3.78 -27.93 1.95
N ARG A 267 -3.47 -29.15 2.41
CA ARG A 267 -4.40 -30.28 2.37
C ARG A 267 -5.04 -30.46 3.73
N VAL A 268 -6.34 -30.21 3.81
CA VAL A 268 -7.14 -30.41 5.01
C VAL A 268 -8.04 -31.64 4.83
N GLY A 269 -7.85 -32.66 5.65
CA GLY A 269 -8.70 -33.85 5.63
C GLY A 269 -10.06 -33.61 6.29
N ASN A 270 -11.07 -34.40 5.92
CA ASN A 270 -12.45 -34.30 6.43
C ASN A 270 -12.63 -34.61 7.94
N ARG A 271 -11.54 -34.82 8.69
CA ARG A 271 -11.53 -35.04 10.15
C ARG A 271 -10.48 -34.17 10.84
N GLN A 272 -10.03 -33.13 10.16
CA GLN A 272 -9.08 -32.16 10.67
C GLN A 272 -9.70 -30.77 10.60
N TYR A 273 -9.32 -29.92 11.54
CA TYR A 273 -9.60 -28.49 11.49
C TYR A 273 -8.53 -27.79 10.67
N ASP A 274 -8.95 -26.84 9.85
CA ASP A 274 -8.06 -26.00 9.06
C ASP A 274 -7.40 -24.95 9.96
N PHE A 275 -6.11 -25.11 10.24
CA PHE A 275 -5.38 -24.22 11.13
C PHE A 275 -5.35 -22.78 10.60
N GLN A 276 -5.16 -22.60 9.29
CA GLN A 276 -4.99 -21.26 8.71
C GLN A 276 -6.33 -20.51 8.67
N ALA A 277 -7.44 -21.22 8.44
CA ALA A 277 -8.78 -20.63 8.49
C ALA A 277 -9.11 -20.10 9.90
N VAL A 278 -8.92 -20.95 10.92
CA VAL A 278 -9.10 -20.54 12.33
C VAL A 278 -8.15 -19.40 12.67
N ALA A 279 -6.91 -19.41 12.19
CA ALA A 279 -5.96 -18.34 12.47
C ALA A 279 -6.43 -17.00 11.89
N LEU A 280 -6.92 -16.98 10.65
CA LEU A 280 -7.50 -15.77 10.05
C LEU A 280 -8.69 -15.26 10.84
N HIS A 281 -9.58 -16.15 11.25
CA HIS A 281 -10.75 -15.85 12.07
C HIS A 281 -10.36 -15.18 13.40
N GLU A 282 -9.48 -15.82 14.18
CA GLU A 282 -9.04 -15.28 15.47
C GLU A 282 -8.30 -13.95 15.29
N MET A 283 -7.52 -13.81 14.22
CA MET A 283 -6.85 -12.54 13.92
C MET A 283 -7.84 -11.43 13.59
N LEU A 284 -8.93 -11.69 12.86
CA LEU A 284 -9.96 -10.68 12.58
C LEU A 284 -10.66 -10.18 13.85
N HIS A 285 -10.90 -11.04 14.84
CA HIS A 285 -11.36 -10.58 16.16
C HIS A 285 -10.41 -9.54 16.77
N THR A 286 -9.10 -9.75 16.65
CA THR A 286 -8.09 -8.83 17.19
C THR A 286 -8.04 -7.49 16.43
N LEU A 287 -8.48 -7.50 15.16
CA LEU A 287 -8.61 -6.32 14.31
C LEU A 287 -9.98 -5.63 14.46
N GLY A 288 -10.77 -6.00 15.46
CA GLY A 288 -11.97 -5.26 15.82
C GLY A 288 -13.27 -5.87 15.34
N PHE A 289 -13.29 -7.10 14.78
CA PHE A 289 -14.52 -7.91 14.69
C PHE A 289 -14.91 -8.40 16.09
N LEU A 290 -15.21 -7.47 16.99
CA LEU A 290 -15.30 -7.73 18.41
C LEU A 290 -16.43 -6.89 18.98
N THR A 291 -17.21 -7.50 19.87
CA THR A 291 -18.23 -6.78 20.62
C THR A 291 -17.79 -6.63 22.08
N GLY A 292 -18.11 -5.48 22.68
CA GLY A 292 -18.02 -5.27 24.13
C GLY A 292 -19.17 -5.92 24.92
N ILE A 293 -20.15 -6.51 24.24
CA ILE A 293 -21.29 -7.18 24.88
C ILE A 293 -20.87 -8.57 25.36
N GLU A 294 -20.61 -8.72 26.66
CA GLU A 294 -20.27 -10.01 27.25
C GLU A 294 -21.51 -10.86 27.60
N SER A 295 -22.63 -10.19 27.91
CA SER A 295 -23.91 -10.85 28.19
C SER A 295 -25.10 -9.91 27.94
N PRO A 296 -26.32 -10.45 27.73
CA PRO A 296 -27.53 -9.64 27.57
C PRO A 296 -27.89 -8.76 28.78
N THR A 297 -27.26 -9.00 29.93
CA THR A 297 -27.55 -8.35 31.21
C THR A 297 -26.45 -7.41 31.71
N SER A 298 -25.29 -7.39 31.06
CA SER A 298 -24.14 -6.57 31.44
C SER A 298 -23.71 -5.74 30.24
N MET A 299 -24.02 -4.45 30.30
CA MET A 299 -23.79 -3.48 29.23
C MET A 299 -22.93 -2.37 29.80
N ASP A 300 -21.65 -2.32 29.42
CA ASP A 300 -20.78 -1.18 29.73
C ASP A 300 -21.16 0.02 28.84
N ARG A 301 -20.47 1.15 28.96
CA ARG A 301 -20.58 2.30 28.05
C ARG A 301 -19.30 2.52 27.25
N ASN A 302 -18.38 1.57 27.34
CA ASN A 302 -17.17 1.48 26.53
C ASN A 302 -17.37 0.37 25.49
N TRP A 303 -17.51 0.78 24.24
CA TRP A 303 -17.94 -0.05 23.13
C TRP A 303 -16.82 -0.17 22.10
N THR A 304 -16.81 -1.23 21.31
CA THR A 304 -15.90 -1.28 20.16
C THR A 304 -16.42 -0.37 19.04
N ILE A 305 -15.57 0.01 18.09
CA ILE A 305 -16.05 0.67 16.85
C ILE A 305 -17.06 -0.22 16.11
N TYR A 306 -16.89 -1.54 16.16
CA TYR A 306 -17.85 -2.49 15.59
C TYR A 306 -19.24 -2.37 16.20
N ASP A 307 -19.33 -2.21 17.52
CA ASP A 307 -20.59 -2.04 18.24
C ASP A 307 -21.37 -0.79 17.79
N SER A 308 -20.67 0.22 17.26
CA SER A 308 -21.32 1.45 16.75
C SER A 308 -22.19 1.20 15.52
N PHE A 309 -22.00 0.07 14.84
CA PHE A 309 -22.75 -0.32 13.65
C PHE A 309 -23.84 -1.37 13.96
N LEU A 310 -24.10 -1.67 15.24
CA LEU A 310 -25.17 -2.59 15.60
C LEU A 310 -26.52 -1.94 15.37
N ALA A 311 -27.34 -2.56 14.53
CA ALA A 311 -28.67 -2.11 14.21
C ALA A 311 -29.70 -3.23 14.28
N THR A 312 -30.96 -2.83 14.45
CA THR A 312 -32.11 -3.71 14.27
C THR A 312 -32.44 -3.91 12.78
N SER A 313 -33.36 -4.81 12.45
CA SER A 313 -33.71 -5.16 11.07
C SER A 313 -34.26 -4.00 10.22
N ASP A 314 -34.67 -2.90 10.84
CA ASP A 314 -35.12 -1.68 10.14
C ASP A 314 -34.03 -0.59 10.02
N GLY A 315 -32.82 -0.88 10.50
CA GLY A 315 -31.69 0.05 10.48
C GLY A 315 -31.64 1.00 11.68
N THR A 316 -32.47 0.81 12.71
CA THR A 316 -32.36 1.60 13.93
C THR A 316 -31.16 1.14 14.76
N ALA A 317 -30.25 2.07 15.08
CA ALA A 317 -29.05 1.84 15.88
C ALA A 317 -29.39 1.31 17.30
N ALA A 318 -28.67 0.27 17.72
CA ALA A 318 -28.86 -0.37 19.02
C ALA A 318 -28.16 0.41 20.16
N ILE A 319 -27.09 1.14 19.83
CA ILE A 319 -26.34 2.01 20.73
C ILE A 319 -26.28 3.40 20.10
N GLY A 320 -26.79 4.40 20.82
CA GLY A 320 -26.83 5.79 20.36
C GLY A 320 -25.53 6.54 20.61
N GLY A 321 -25.52 7.84 20.24
CA GLY A 321 -24.39 8.74 20.55
C GLY A 321 -24.20 9.06 22.04
N ASP A 322 -25.13 8.63 22.90
CA ASP A 322 -24.99 8.67 24.35
C ASP A 322 -24.29 7.41 24.92
N TYR A 323 -23.94 6.46 24.05
CA TYR A 323 -23.26 5.21 24.40
C TYR A 323 -24.06 4.33 25.38
N VAL A 324 -25.39 4.49 25.39
CA VAL A 324 -26.28 3.67 26.21
C VAL A 324 -26.94 2.63 25.31
N TRP A 325 -26.85 1.37 25.70
CA TRP A 325 -27.60 0.29 25.06
C TRP A 325 -29.10 0.53 25.20
N ASN A 326 -29.83 0.47 24.09
CA ASN A 326 -31.28 0.52 24.13
C ASN A 326 -31.86 -0.84 24.56
N SER A 327 -32.31 -0.91 25.82
CA SER A 327 -32.90 -2.12 26.42
C SER A 327 -34.09 -2.73 25.67
N ALA A 328 -34.76 -1.98 24.78
CA ALA A 328 -35.79 -2.53 23.90
C ALA A 328 -35.26 -3.63 22.96
N TYR A 329 -33.96 -3.59 22.64
CA TYR A 329 -33.32 -4.50 21.70
C TYR A 329 -32.59 -5.67 22.37
N THR A 330 -32.66 -5.80 23.71
CA THR A 330 -31.99 -6.91 24.42
C THR A 330 -32.44 -8.28 23.93
N THR A 331 -33.71 -8.43 23.50
CA THR A 331 -34.19 -9.69 22.93
C THR A 331 -33.61 -10.00 21.55
N ASN A 332 -33.12 -9.00 20.81
CA ASN A 332 -32.48 -9.18 19.51
C ASN A 332 -31.12 -9.89 19.62
N LEU A 333 -30.43 -9.76 20.77
CA LEU A 333 -29.19 -10.48 21.06
C LEU A 333 -29.36 -12.01 21.02
N THR A 334 -30.58 -12.48 21.21
CA THR A 334 -30.93 -13.90 21.17
C THR A 334 -31.93 -14.23 20.05
N GLY A 335 -31.85 -13.51 18.93
CA GLY A 335 -32.65 -13.75 17.72
C GLY A 335 -34.09 -13.25 17.78
N GLY A 336 -34.50 -12.64 18.89
CA GLY A 336 -35.80 -11.96 19.01
C GLY A 336 -35.94 -10.81 18.00
N ASN A 337 -37.17 -10.51 17.59
CA ASN A 337 -37.48 -9.42 16.66
C ASN A 337 -36.63 -9.40 15.36
N GLY A 338 -36.19 -10.56 14.88
CA GLY A 338 -35.41 -10.67 13.64
C GLY A 338 -33.90 -10.50 13.82
N GLY A 339 -33.39 -10.47 15.06
CA GLY A 339 -31.96 -10.42 15.36
C GLY A 339 -31.34 -9.02 15.25
N LEU A 340 -30.02 -8.99 15.20
CA LEU A 340 -29.22 -7.78 14.97
C LEU A 340 -28.47 -7.87 13.64
N TYR A 341 -28.11 -6.71 13.13
CA TYR A 341 -27.43 -6.52 11.87
C TYR A 341 -26.26 -5.56 12.05
N PHE A 342 -25.27 -5.67 11.17
CA PHE A 342 -24.22 -4.69 11.00
C PHE A 342 -24.62 -3.72 9.89
N ASP A 343 -24.65 -2.42 10.19
CA ASP A 343 -25.15 -1.36 9.31
C ASP A 343 -24.06 -0.49 8.66
N GLY A 344 -22.80 -0.90 8.78
CA GLY A 344 -21.67 -0.20 8.16
C GLY A 344 -21.84 -0.06 6.64
N PRO A 345 -21.64 1.14 6.07
CA PRO A 345 -22.02 1.43 4.69
C PRO A 345 -21.28 0.59 3.64
N ASN A 346 -20.01 0.23 3.88
CA ASN A 346 -19.23 -0.58 2.94
C ASN A 346 -19.67 -2.05 2.99
N ALA A 347 -19.84 -2.60 4.20
CA ALA A 347 -20.36 -3.95 4.39
C ALA A 347 -21.78 -4.10 3.81
N VAL A 348 -22.64 -3.12 4.04
CA VAL A 348 -24.00 -3.07 3.50
C VAL A 348 -24.00 -3.02 1.98
N ALA A 349 -23.12 -2.22 1.38
CA ALA A 349 -22.98 -2.15 -0.07
C ALA A 349 -22.48 -3.48 -0.66
N ALA A 350 -21.56 -4.17 0.02
CA ALA A 350 -21.04 -5.47 -0.40
C ALA A 350 -22.09 -6.60 -0.25
N TYR A 351 -22.93 -6.54 0.79
CA TYR A 351 -23.98 -7.53 1.04
C TYR A 351 -25.23 -7.31 0.17
N GLY A 352 -25.56 -6.05 -0.14
CA GLY A 352 -26.79 -5.64 -0.81
C GLY A 352 -27.94 -5.28 0.15
N GLY A 353 -27.62 -4.99 1.42
CA GLY A 353 -28.57 -4.72 2.49
C GLY A 353 -27.90 -4.79 3.87
N LEU A 354 -28.66 -4.61 4.95
CA LEU A 354 -28.15 -4.80 6.32
C LEU A 354 -27.56 -6.21 6.48
N VAL A 355 -26.37 -6.32 7.06
CA VAL A 355 -25.64 -7.58 7.16
C VAL A 355 -26.11 -8.35 8.40
N PRO A 356 -26.74 -9.53 8.27
CA PRO A 356 -27.25 -10.25 9.43
C PRO A 356 -26.13 -10.78 10.34
N LEU A 357 -26.28 -10.57 11.64
CA LEU A 357 -25.34 -11.07 12.65
C LEU A 357 -25.86 -12.33 13.31
N TYR A 358 -24.92 -13.19 13.71
CA TYR A 358 -25.23 -14.40 14.45
C TYR A 358 -25.82 -14.05 15.82
N THR A 359 -27.15 -14.22 15.94
CA THR A 359 -27.93 -13.97 17.14
C THR A 359 -28.74 -15.22 17.48
N PRO A 360 -28.09 -16.28 18.00
CA PRO A 360 -28.74 -17.57 18.27
C PRO A 360 -29.82 -17.45 19.35
N SER A 361 -30.75 -18.41 19.42
CA SER A 361 -31.83 -18.41 20.43
C SER A 361 -31.34 -18.43 21.88
N THR A 362 -30.08 -18.80 22.09
CA THR A 362 -29.40 -18.80 23.39
C THR A 362 -28.10 -18.04 23.25
N TRP A 363 -27.86 -17.07 24.13
CA TRP A 363 -26.61 -16.31 24.15
C TRP A 363 -25.39 -17.24 24.22
N ALA A 364 -24.52 -17.12 23.22
CA ALA A 364 -23.23 -17.78 23.14
C ALA A 364 -22.14 -16.72 23.33
N SER A 365 -21.56 -16.66 24.55
CA SER A 365 -20.51 -15.71 24.89
C SER A 365 -19.30 -15.89 23.95
N GLY A 366 -18.75 -14.78 23.47
CA GLY A 366 -17.67 -14.76 22.47
C GLY A 366 -18.11 -15.00 21.03
N SER A 367 -19.34 -15.49 20.79
CA SER A 367 -19.84 -15.76 19.44
C SER A 367 -20.96 -14.82 19.01
N SER A 368 -21.95 -14.63 19.88
CA SER A 368 -23.15 -13.85 19.54
C SER A 368 -22.76 -12.41 19.21
N VAL A 369 -23.31 -11.88 18.12
CA VAL A 369 -23.08 -10.51 17.60
C VAL A 369 -21.69 -10.27 17.01
N ALA A 370 -20.63 -10.96 17.47
CA ALA A 370 -19.27 -10.84 16.91
C ALA A 370 -19.06 -11.59 15.58
N HIS A 371 -20.06 -12.37 15.13
CA HIS A 371 -19.99 -13.20 13.93
C HIS A 371 -21.11 -12.89 12.96
N LEU A 372 -20.88 -13.22 11.69
CA LEU A 372 -21.88 -13.14 10.64
C LEU A 372 -22.84 -14.34 10.74
N ASP A 373 -24.11 -14.15 10.36
CA ASP A 373 -25.06 -15.26 10.32
C ASP A 373 -24.71 -16.22 9.16
N PRO A 374 -24.31 -17.47 9.45
CA PRO A 374 -23.88 -18.43 8.41
C PRO A 374 -25.03 -18.91 7.53
N ASN A 375 -26.30 -18.67 7.92
CA ASN A 375 -27.47 -19.11 7.14
C ASN A 375 -27.88 -18.12 6.04
N ASN A 376 -27.31 -16.91 6.04
CA ASN A 376 -27.66 -15.85 5.10
C ASN A 376 -26.44 -15.28 4.35
N PRO A 377 -25.60 -16.09 3.68
CA PRO A 377 -24.45 -15.57 2.93
C PRO A 377 -24.84 -15.10 1.51
N PRO A 378 -24.38 -13.92 1.06
CA PRO A 378 -24.63 -13.46 -0.31
C PRO A 378 -23.58 -14.00 -1.31
N VAL A 379 -22.37 -14.36 -0.86
CA VAL A 379 -21.22 -14.66 -1.75
C VAL A 379 -20.29 -15.82 -1.32
N GLY A 380 -20.67 -16.68 -0.37
CA GLY A 380 -19.85 -17.85 0.03
C GLY A 380 -19.72 -18.03 1.54
N THR A 381 -18.79 -18.87 2.00
CA THR A 381 -18.49 -19.07 3.43
C THR A 381 -17.72 -17.87 3.98
N TYR A 382 -18.09 -17.40 5.16
CA TYR A 382 -17.39 -16.34 5.87
C TYR A 382 -16.18 -16.89 6.62
N ILE A 383 -15.14 -16.06 6.80
CA ILE A 383 -14.11 -16.30 7.81
C ILE A 383 -14.75 -16.17 9.19
N MET A 384 -15.57 -15.14 9.41
CA MET A 384 -16.27 -14.83 10.66
C MET A 384 -17.57 -15.65 10.83
N ASP A 385 -17.50 -16.95 10.54
CA ASP A 385 -18.54 -17.94 10.88
C ASP A 385 -18.38 -18.39 12.34
N PRO A 386 -19.44 -18.42 13.17
CA PRO A 386 -19.34 -18.82 14.58
C PRO A 386 -18.93 -20.29 14.79
N ALA A 387 -18.92 -21.15 13.77
CA ALA A 387 -18.59 -22.56 13.92
C ALA A 387 -17.77 -23.12 12.75
N ASP A 388 -16.47 -23.31 12.97
CA ASP A 388 -15.63 -24.06 12.05
C ASP A 388 -15.88 -25.58 12.13
N GLY A 389 -16.21 -26.16 10.98
CA GLY A 389 -16.36 -27.60 10.80
C GLY A 389 -15.04 -28.31 10.51
N PHE A 390 -15.09 -29.64 10.40
CA PHE A 390 -13.98 -30.40 9.83
C PHE A 390 -13.87 -30.19 8.31
N GLY A 391 -12.65 -30.24 7.80
CA GLY A 391 -12.36 -30.06 6.38
C GLY A 391 -11.83 -28.66 6.08
N PRO A 392 -11.66 -28.32 4.79
CA PRO A 392 -11.15 -27.02 4.38
C PRO A 392 -12.05 -25.88 4.85
N GLY A 393 -11.46 -24.90 5.55
CA GLY A 393 -12.15 -23.69 5.97
C GLY A 393 -12.00 -22.56 4.95
N ALA A 394 -12.69 -21.43 5.18
CA ALA A 394 -12.46 -20.22 4.39
C ALA A 394 -11.05 -19.68 4.70
N ARG A 395 -10.28 -19.36 3.64
CA ARG A 395 -8.94 -18.73 3.77
C ARG A 395 -8.80 -17.43 2.97
N VAL A 396 -9.92 -16.94 2.42
CA VAL A 396 -10.00 -15.71 1.63
C VAL A 396 -11.02 -14.82 2.32
N ILE A 397 -10.63 -13.59 2.65
CA ILE A 397 -11.51 -12.62 3.28
C ILE A 397 -12.52 -12.15 2.23
N GLY A 398 -13.81 -12.36 2.51
CA GLY A 398 -14.89 -12.04 1.58
C GLY A 398 -15.14 -10.55 1.44
N ALA A 399 -15.90 -10.15 0.42
CA ALA A 399 -16.24 -8.75 0.17
C ALA A 399 -16.99 -8.09 1.35
N VAL A 400 -17.84 -8.84 2.04
CA VAL A 400 -18.57 -8.36 3.23
C VAL A 400 -17.60 -8.05 4.38
N GLU A 401 -16.66 -8.96 4.66
CA GLU A 401 -15.67 -8.79 5.73
C GLU A 401 -14.64 -7.69 5.40
N LEU A 402 -14.25 -7.56 4.13
CA LEU A 402 -13.47 -6.40 3.67
C LEU A 402 -14.26 -5.09 3.85
N GLY A 403 -15.56 -5.10 3.56
CA GLY A 403 -16.45 -3.97 3.83
C GLY A 403 -16.49 -3.62 5.32
N ILE A 404 -16.59 -4.63 6.20
CA ILE A 404 -16.54 -4.41 7.66
C ILE A 404 -15.18 -3.82 8.06
N LEU A 405 -14.05 -4.32 7.55
CA LEU A 405 -12.74 -3.70 7.79
C LEU A 405 -12.73 -2.23 7.36
N GLN A 406 -13.30 -1.88 6.21
CA GLN A 406 -13.41 -0.48 5.78
C GLN A 406 -14.26 0.36 6.73
N ASP A 407 -15.41 -0.16 7.17
CA ASP A 407 -16.29 0.50 8.14
C ASP A 407 -15.61 0.68 9.50
N LEU A 408 -14.74 -0.24 9.88
CA LEU A 408 -13.86 -0.15 11.06
C LEU A 408 -12.67 0.81 10.88
N GLY A 409 -12.52 1.43 9.71
CA GLY A 409 -11.53 2.48 9.42
C GLY A 409 -10.23 1.99 8.75
N TYR A 410 -10.15 0.72 8.37
CA TYR A 410 -8.99 0.21 7.65
C TYR A 410 -9.02 0.65 6.18
N THR A 411 -7.85 0.97 5.63
CA THR A 411 -7.68 0.99 4.17
C THR A 411 -7.34 -0.42 3.72
N VAL A 412 -8.17 -0.98 2.84
CA VAL A 412 -7.98 -2.35 2.33
C VAL A 412 -7.90 -2.40 0.82
N THR A 413 -7.22 -3.43 0.30
CA THR A 413 -7.30 -3.81 -1.12
C THR A 413 -7.93 -5.20 -1.23
N PRO A 414 -8.76 -5.46 -2.25
CA PRO A 414 -9.15 -6.83 -2.54
C PRO A 414 -7.89 -7.62 -2.93
N SER A 415 -7.77 -8.84 -2.42
CA SER A 415 -6.62 -9.71 -2.69
C SER A 415 -6.29 -9.76 -4.18
N GLN A 416 -5.02 -9.52 -4.51
CA GLN A 416 -4.47 -9.64 -5.86
C GLN A 416 -4.34 -11.11 -6.31
N LEU A 417 -4.63 -12.08 -5.43
CA LEU A 417 -4.57 -13.50 -5.76
C LEU A 417 -5.81 -13.88 -6.59
N SER A 418 -5.66 -13.71 -7.90
CA SER A 418 -6.46 -14.27 -9.03
C SER A 418 -7.18 -13.25 -9.90
N VAL A 419 -6.43 -12.29 -10.47
CA VAL A 419 -6.83 -11.73 -11.77
C VAL A 419 -6.28 -12.64 -12.88
N PHE A 420 -6.91 -13.80 -13.09
CA PHE A 420 -6.89 -14.40 -14.42
C PHE A 420 -7.90 -13.63 -15.27
N VAL A 421 -7.41 -12.63 -16.02
CA VAL A 421 -8.19 -12.06 -17.13
C VAL A 421 -8.41 -13.19 -18.14
N ILE A 422 -9.62 -13.73 -18.18
CA ILE A 422 -10.07 -14.49 -19.35
C ILE A 422 -10.24 -13.47 -20.47
N VAL A 423 -9.17 -13.24 -21.23
CA VAL A 423 -9.26 -12.56 -22.53
C VAL A 423 -10.11 -13.44 -23.43
N GLY A 424 -11.27 -12.91 -23.84
CA GLY A 424 -12.30 -13.65 -24.55
C GLY A 424 -11.80 -14.34 -25.82
N LEU A 425 -12.02 -15.65 -25.91
CA LEU A 425 -12.11 -16.34 -27.19
C LEU A 425 -13.44 -15.94 -27.84
N GLY A 426 -13.37 -14.96 -28.75
CA GLY A 426 -14.45 -14.64 -29.68
C GLY A 426 -14.81 -15.86 -30.51
N LEU A 427 -15.98 -16.44 -30.23
CA LEU A 427 -16.62 -17.44 -31.09
C LEU A 427 -17.08 -16.74 -32.39
N MET A 428 -16.20 -16.73 -33.40
CA MET A 428 -16.61 -16.46 -34.78
C MET A 428 -17.46 -17.62 -35.28
N ARG A 429 -18.78 -17.43 -35.26
CA ARG A 429 -19.75 -18.32 -35.89
C ARG A 429 -19.68 -18.09 -37.42
N ARG A 430 -18.89 -18.90 -38.13
CA ARG A 430 -18.96 -18.97 -39.61
C ARG A 430 -20.33 -19.51 -40.01
N ARG A 431 -21.17 -18.66 -40.60
CA ARG A 431 -22.30 -19.11 -41.45
C ARG A 431 -21.71 -19.81 -42.69
N ARG A 432 -22.22 -20.99 -43.00
CA ARG A 432 -22.16 -21.55 -44.36
C ARG A 432 -23.58 -21.51 -44.93
N GLU A 433 -23.61 -21.09 -46.19
CA GLU A 433 -24.75 -21.09 -47.11
C GLU A 433 -25.43 -22.46 -47.21
#